data_AF-A0AAN7VRM6-F1
#
_entry.id   AF-A0AAN7VRM6-F1
#
_cell.length_a   1.000
_cell.length_b   1.000
_cell.length_c   1.000
_cell.angle_alpha   90.00
_cell.angle_beta   90.00
_cell.angle_gamma   90.00
#
_symmetry.space_group_name_H-M   'P 1'
#
loop_
_entity.id
_entity.type
_entity.pdbx_description
1 polymer ?
#
loop_
_entity_poly.entity_id
_entity_poly.type
_entity_poly.pdbx_seq_one_letter_code
_entity_poly.pdbx_strand_id
1 'polypeptide(L)'
;MFNTVYDSVFPIVKQKYADKVQFIFRQQIQPWHPSSTLVHEAGAAVLQTNPDKFWEFSKALFAESDKFYDVNVVNETRNATYERLSKIAGGVGVDEKKIYDLLKISDKPGQDGSLNIGNAVTNDIKLMVKANRLTGVHVTPTVLFNGVVEGGIASSFSKDDWEQWLEKNVQ
;
A
#
# COMPACT_ATOMS: atom_id res chain seq x y z
N MET A 1 -4.00 0.54 -13.03
CA MET A 1 -4.26 -0.77 -12.39
C MET A 1 -5.09 -0.71 -11.11
N PHE A 2 -4.64 -0.10 -10.00
CA PHE A 2 -5.34 -0.19 -8.71
C PHE A 2 -6.84 0.16 -8.80
N ASN A 3 -7.17 1.33 -9.37
CA ASN A 3 -8.55 1.76 -9.54
C ASN A 3 -9.38 0.77 -10.35
N THR A 4 -8.86 0.26 -11.47
CA THR A 4 -9.54 -0.78 -12.26
C THR A 4 -9.83 -2.02 -11.41
N VAL A 5 -8.85 -2.50 -10.66
CA VAL A 5 -9.00 -3.70 -9.82
C VAL A 5 -10.04 -3.46 -8.72
N TYR A 6 -9.94 -2.34 -8.01
CA TYR A 6 -10.82 -2.02 -6.88
C TYR A 6 -12.26 -1.69 -7.31
N ASP A 7 -12.43 -0.86 -8.34
CA ASP A 7 -13.75 -0.36 -8.75
C ASP A 7 -14.50 -1.38 -9.63
N SER A 8 -13.77 -2.14 -10.45
CA SER A 8 -14.38 -2.99 -11.49
C SER A 8 -14.17 -4.49 -11.26
N VAL A 9 -12.94 -4.93 -10.94
CA VAL A 9 -12.61 -6.37 -10.87
C VAL A 9 -13.04 -7.00 -9.56
N PHE A 10 -12.91 -6.29 -8.44
CA PHE A 10 -13.35 -6.75 -7.12
C PHE A 10 -14.83 -7.15 -7.10
N PRO A 11 -15.77 -6.32 -7.59
CA PRO A 11 -17.17 -6.72 -7.72
C PRO A 11 -17.37 -8.01 -8.52
N ILE A 12 -16.68 -8.15 -9.66
CA ILE A 12 -16.77 -9.35 -10.51
C ILE A 12 -16.31 -10.60 -9.74
N VAL A 13 -15.16 -10.53 -9.07
CA VAL A 13 -14.64 -11.64 -8.28
C VAL A 13 -15.57 -12.00 -7.13
N LYS A 14 -16.11 -11.01 -6.41
CA LYS A 14 -17.10 -11.27 -5.35
C LYS A 14 -18.38 -11.92 -5.88
N GLN A 15 -18.77 -11.66 -7.12
CA GLN A 15 -19.99 -12.23 -7.71
C GLN A 15 -19.77 -13.62 -8.34
N LYS A 16 -18.68 -13.80 -9.09
CA LYS A 16 -18.44 -14.99 -9.94
C LYS A 16 -17.42 -15.98 -9.35
N TYR A 17 -16.51 -15.51 -8.47
CA TYR A 17 -15.31 -16.25 -8.06
C TYR A 17 -15.03 -16.14 -6.55
N ALA A 18 -16.05 -15.92 -5.72
CA ALA A 18 -15.89 -15.55 -4.31
C ALA A 18 -15.12 -16.60 -3.49
N ASP A 19 -15.27 -17.88 -3.84
CA ASP A 19 -14.64 -19.04 -3.23
C ASP A 19 -13.36 -19.49 -3.95
N LYS A 20 -13.01 -18.84 -5.06
CA LYS A 20 -11.90 -19.25 -5.95
C LYS A 20 -10.75 -18.25 -6.00
N VAL A 21 -11.03 -16.97 -5.81
CA VAL A 21 -10.04 -15.89 -5.97
C VAL A 21 -10.00 -15.01 -4.73
N GLN A 22 -8.79 -14.83 -4.21
CA GLN A 22 -8.50 -13.86 -3.16
C GLN A 22 -7.50 -12.83 -3.67
N PHE A 23 -7.82 -11.55 -3.49
CA PHE A 23 -6.86 -10.48 -3.73
C PHE A 23 -6.00 -10.22 -2.49
N ILE A 24 -4.69 -10.12 -2.72
CA ILE A 24 -3.72 -9.73 -1.71
C ILE A 24 -2.96 -8.52 -2.24
N PHE A 25 -3.10 -7.38 -1.56
CA PHE A 25 -2.27 -6.21 -1.83
C PHE A 25 -0.89 -6.44 -1.19
N ARG A 26 0.17 -6.40 -2.00
CA ARG A 26 1.55 -6.39 -1.50
C ARG A 26 2.14 -4.99 -1.70
N GLN A 27 2.32 -4.29 -0.60
CA GLN A 27 2.98 -2.99 -0.55
C GLN A 27 4.44 -3.14 -1.02
N GLN A 28 4.85 -2.45 -2.09
CA GLN A 28 6.17 -2.58 -2.71
C GLN A 28 6.88 -1.22 -2.74
N ILE A 29 7.74 -0.98 -1.76
CA ILE A 29 8.51 0.27 -1.63
C ILE A 29 9.52 0.37 -2.78
N GLN A 30 9.51 1.50 -3.47
CA GLN A 30 10.48 1.82 -4.51
C GLN A 30 11.49 2.85 -3.99
N PRO A 31 12.74 2.46 -3.69
CA PRO A 31 13.68 3.28 -2.92
C PRO A 31 14.19 4.53 -3.67
N TRP A 32 14.00 4.61 -4.98
CA TRP A 32 14.31 5.81 -5.76
C TRP A 32 13.26 6.93 -5.60
N HIS A 33 12.12 6.64 -4.95
CA HIS A 33 11.14 7.64 -4.50
C HIS A 33 11.08 7.62 -2.96
N PRO A 34 11.79 8.52 -2.25
CA PRO A 34 11.90 8.45 -0.79
C PRO A 34 10.55 8.47 -0.05
N SER A 35 9.58 9.22 -0.56
CA SER A 35 8.22 9.28 -0.03
C SER A 35 7.46 7.95 -0.15
N SER A 36 7.91 7.03 -1.01
CA SER A 36 7.35 5.67 -1.13
C SER A 36 7.35 4.96 0.23
N THR A 37 8.44 5.07 1.00
CA THR A 37 8.49 4.48 2.35
C THR A 37 7.40 5.06 3.25
N LEU A 38 7.21 6.38 3.21
CA LEU A 38 6.27 7.09 4.09
C LEU A 38 4.82 6.71 3.81
N VAL A 39 4.44 6.66 2.54
CA VAL A 39 3.07 6.26 2.16
C VAL A 39 2.79 4.78 2.48
N HIS A 40 3.81 3.92 2.41
CA HIS A 40 3.69 2.50 2.76
C HIS A 40 3.60 2.27 4.28
N GLU A 41 4.33 3.07 5.07
CA GLU A 41 4.19 3.11 6.53
C GLU A 41 2.79 3.53 6.95
N ALA A 42 2.19 4.53 6.29
CA ALA A 42 0.80 4.90 6.54
C ALA A 42 -0.17 3.74 6.23
N GLY A 43 0.04 3.02 5.12
CA GLY A 43 -0.71 1.79 4.82
C GLY A 43 -0.54 0.71 5.88
N ALA A 44 0.68 0.54 6.42
CA ALA A 44 0.94 -0.40 7.51
C ALA A 44 0.25 0.03 8.83
N ALA A 45 0.22 1.33 9.13
CA ALA A 45 -0.48 1.86 10.31
C ALA A 45 -1.99 1.60 10.23
N VAL A 46 -2.59 1.76 9.04
CA VAL A 46 -4.00 1.41 8.81
C VAL A 46 -4.21 -0.10 8.96
N LEU A 47 -3.34 -0.95 8.40
CA LEU A 47 -3.43 -2.41 8.58
C LEU A 47 -3.35 -2.83 10.05
N GLN A 48 -2.48 -2.18 10.84
CA GLN A 48 -2.29 -2.49 12.26
C GLN A 48 -3.50 -2.10 13.12
N THR A 49 -4.29 -1.09 12.69
CA THR A 49 -5.36 -0.50 13.51
C THR A 49 -6.76 -0.82 13.02
N ASN A 50 -6.97 -0.76 11.71
CA ASN A 50 -8.25 -0.92 11.02
C ASN A 50 -8.02 -1.65 9.67
N PRO A 51 -7.66 -2.95 9.69
CA PRO A 51 -7.31 -3.69 8.48
C PRO A 51 -8.44 -3.77 7.45
N ASP A 52 -9.70 -3.71 7.90
CA ASP A 52 -10.90 -3.62 7.06
C ASP A 52 -10.95 -2.33 6.22
N LYS A 53 -10.31 -1.25 6.70
CA LYS A 53 -10.22 0.05 6.02
C LYS A 53 -9.05 0.19 5.06
N PHE A 54 -8.14 -0.79 5.00
CA PHE A 54 -6.92 -0.66 4.19
C PHE A 54 -7.19 -0.38 2.70
N TRP A 55 -8.18 -1.05 2.10
CA TRP A 55 -8.51 -0.86 0.69
C TRP A 55 -9.16 0.51 0.42
N GLU A 56 -10.06 0.96 1.31
CA GLU A 56 -10.65 2.31 1.24
C GLU A 56 -9.58 3.39 1.42
N PHE A 57 -8.68 3.23 2.39
CA PHE A 57 -7.52 4.11 2.57
C PHE A 57 -6.63 4.13 1.32
N SER A 58 -6.31 2.96 0.76
CA SER A 58 -5.49 2.86 -0.45
C SER A 58 -6.16 3.61 -1.62
N LYS A 59 -7.49 3.48 -1.77
CA LYS A 59 -8.25 4.24 -2.79
C LYS A 59 -8.13 5.75 -2.59
N ALA A 60 -8.31 6.24 -1.36
CA ALA A 60 -8.14 7.65 -1.04
C ALA A 60 -6.71 8.13 -1.30
N LEU A 61 -5.70 7.35 -0.91
CA LEU A 61 -4.30 7.64 -1.15
C LEU A 61 -3.96 7.67 -2.66
N PHE A 62 -4.47 6.73 -3.46
CA PHE A 62 -4.29 6.74 -4.92
C PHE A 62 -4.97 7.94 -5.59
N ALA A 63 -6.04 8.49 -5.01
CA ALA A 63 -6.68 9.71 -5.52
C ALA A 63 -5.84 10.97 -5.27
N GLU A 64 -4.89 10.91 -4.34
CA GLU A 64 -4.02 12.02 -3.96
C GLU A 64 -2.52 11.72 -4.16
N SER A 65 -2.18 10.65 -4.87
CA SER A 65 -0.82 10.11 -4.90
C SER A 65 0.19 11.07 -5.52
N ASP A 66 -0.26 11.89 -6.48
CA ASP A 66 0.54 12.92 -7.13
C ASP A 66 1.12 13.92 -6.12
N LYS A 67 0.37 14.24 -5.06
CA LYS A 67 0.80 15.14 -3.98
C LYS A 67 1.94 14.59 -3.13
N PHE A 68 2.32 13.33 -3.31
CA PHE A 68 3.42 12.65 -2.61
C PHE A 68 4.58 12.27 -3.53
N TYR A 69 4.53 12.63 -4.81
CA TYR A 69 5.66 12.45 -5.72
C TYR A 69 6.78 13.46 -5.46
N ASP A 70 7.99 13.11 -5.88
CA ASP A 70 9.24 13.77 -5.46
C ASP A 70 9.20 15.30 -5.51
N VAL A 71 8.71 15.87 -6.62
CA VAL A 71 8.64 17.33 -6.81
C VAL A 71 7.73 18.04 -5.80
N ASN A 72 6.71 17.36 -5.27
CA ASN A 72 5.72 17.93 -4.36
C ASN A 72 6.11 17.81 -2.88
N VAL A 73 7.12 17.00 -2.56
CA VAL A 73 7.54 16.71 -1.17
C VAL A 73 9.02 17.01 -0.91
N VAL A 74 9.76 17.51 -1.89
CA VAL A 74 11.21 17.74 -1.80
C VAL A 74 11.64 18.63 -0.62
N ASN A 75 10.81 19.59 -0.22
CA ASN A 75 11.05 20.49 0.90
C ASN A 75 10.21 20.16 2.15
N GLU A 76 9.45 19.07 2.12
CA GLU A 76 8.58 18.66 3.20
C GLU A 76 9.34 17.81 4.22
N THR A 77 9.09 18.07 5.51
CA THR A 77 9.69 17.23 6.56
C THR A 77 8.93 15.90 6.67
N ARG A 78 9.63 14.84 7.05
CA ARG A 78 9.04 13.50 7.25
C ARG A 78 7.76 13.51 8.08
N ASN A 79 7.75 14.23 9.21
CA ASN A 79 6.60 14.29 10.10
C ASN A 79 5.43 15.10 9.52
N ALA A 80 5.69 16.11 8.67
CA ALA A 80 4.64 16.83 7.96
C ALA A 80 3.95 15.93 6.91
N THR A 81 4.72 15.12 6.19
CA THR A 81 4.16 14.11 5.27
C THR A 81 3.29 13.10 6.03
N TYR A 82 3.72 12.61 7.20
CA TYR A 82 2.90 11.71 8.01
C TYR A 82 1.62 12.34 8.53
N GLU A 83 1.64 13.62 8.89
CA GLU A 83 0.43 14.34 9.29
C GLU A 83 -0.60 14.34 8.15
N ARG A 84 -0.18 14.66 6.92
CA ARG A 84 -1.05 14.61 5.73
C ARG A 84 -1.57 13.20 5.43
N LEU A 85 -0.73 12.18 5.55
CA LEU A 85 -1.13 10.78 5.37
C LEU A 85 -2.14 10.33 6.43
N SER A 86 -1.99 10.81 7.66
CA SER A 86 -2.94 10.53 8.75
C SER A 86 -4.31 11.15 8.48
N LYS A 87 -4.36 12.35 7.88
CA LYS A 87 -5.61 12.99 7.44
C LYS A 87 -6.34 12.19 6.36
N ILE A 88 -5.60 11.59 5.41
CA ILE A 88 -6.18 10.68 4.41
C ILE A 88 -6.82 9.46 5.09
N ALA A 89 -6.16 8.88 6.10
CA ALA A 89 -6.75 7.81 6.89
C ALA A 89 -8.00 8.28 7.68
N GLY A 90 -7.94 9.48 8.25
CA GLY A 90 -9.09 10.16 8.87
C GLY A 90 -10.31 10.25 7.96
N GLY A 91 -10.09 10.62 6.70
CA GLY A 91 -11.13 10.75 5.68
C GLY A 91 -11.90 9.46 5.37
N VAL A 92 -11.33 8.29 5.65
CA VAL A 92 -12.00 6.98 5.49
C VAL A 92 -12.53 6.39 6.81
N GLY A 93 -12.58 7.22 7.87
CA GLY A 93 -13.16 6.85 9.16
C GLY A 93 -12.20 6.17 10.14
N VAL A 94 -10.88 6.25 9.91
CA VAL A 94 -9.87 5.79 10.87
C VAL A 94 -9.50 6.95 11.82
N ASP A 95 -9.09 6.66 13.06
CA ASP A 95 -8.62 7.69 13.99
C ASP A 95 -7.31 8.33 13.50
N GLU A 96 -7.40 9.55 12.93
CA GLU A 96 -6.26 10.32 12.42
C GLU A 96 -5.15 10.47 13.47
N LYS A 97 -5.49 10.81 14.71
CA LYS A 97 -4.49 11.05 15.75
C LYS A 97 -3.76 9.76 16.08
N LYS A 98 -4.48 8.64 16.16
CA LYS A 98 -3.88 7.32 16.39
C LYS A 98 -2.93 6.94 15.27
N ILE A 99 -3.28 7.19 14.01
CA ILE A 99 -2.40 6.93 12.86
C ILE A 99 -1.15 7.81 12.94
N TYR A 100 -1.30 9.11 13.20
CA TYR A 100 -0.16 10.01 13.33
C TYR A 100 0.78 9.60 14.46
N ASP A 101 0.23 9.22 15.62
CA ASP A 101 1.02 8.77 16.77
C ASP A 101 1.83 7.49 16.47
N LEU A 102 1.34 6.61 15.59
CA LEU A 102 2.09 5.43 15.12
C LEU A 102 3.21 5.79 14.15
N LEU A 103 3.05 6.86 13.37
CA LEU A 103 3.96 7.22 12.27
C LEU A 103 5.05 8.21 12.68
N LYS A 104 4.73 9.15 13.57
CA LYS A 104 5.62 10.25 13.94
C LYS A 104 6.97 9.75 14.45
N ILE A 105 8.03 10.44 14.05
CA ILE A 105 9.39 10.18 14.51
C ILE A 105 9.74 11.18 15.59
N SER A 106 10.29 10.67 16.71
CA SER A 106 10.82 11.53 17.76
C SER A 106 12.10 12.24 17.30
N ASP A 107 12.24 13.50 17.68
CA ASP A 107 13.45 14.30 17.55
C ASP A 107 14.46 14.06 18.69
N LYS A 108 14.16 13.12 19.58
CA LYS A 108 15.01 12.74 20.72
C LYS A 108 15.48 11.29 20.57
N PRO A 109 16.66 10.95 21.12
CA PRO A 109 17.10 9.56 21.22
C PRO A 109 16.09 8.68 21.97
N GLY A 110 16.14 7.38 21.72
CA GLY A 110 15.45 6.38 22.55
C GLY A 110 15.92 6.42 24.00
N GLN A 111 15.18 5.75 24.90
CA GLN A 111 15.54 5.69 26.33
C GLN A 111 16.93 5.10 26.57
N ASP A 112 17.40 4.25 25.67
CA ASP A 112 18.73 3.62 25.64
C ASP A 112 19.79 4.44 24.87
N GLY A 113 19.43 5.64 24.39
CA GLY A 113 20.28 6.49 23.56
C GLY A 113 20.28 6.14 22.06
N SER A 114 19.44 5.19 21.61
CA SER A 114 19.37 4.81 20.19
C SER A 114 18.90 5.96 19.28
N LEU A 115 19.51 6.06 18.10
CA LEU A 115 19.21 7.11 17.09
C LEU A 115 18.41 6.58 15.89
N ASN A 116 18.35 5.26 15.73
CA ASN A 116 17.70 4.55 14.61
C ASN A 116 16.40 3.87 15.04
N ILE A 117 15.57 4.59 15.81
CA ILE A 117 14.36 4.06 16.46
C ILE A 117 13.22 3.72 15.50
N GLY A 118 13.13 4.41 14.36
CA GLY A 118 12.00 4.27 13.44
C GLY A 118 10.68 4.75 14.06
N ASN A 119 9.57 4.21 13.56
CA ASN A 119 8.21 4.44 14.04
C ASN A 119 7.55 3.11 14.46
N ALA A 120 6.30 3.17 14.93
CA ALA A 120 5.61 2.01 15.50
C ALA A 120 5.33 0.88 14.48
N VAL A 121 5.39 1.17 13.18
CA VAL A 121 5.15 0.22 12.07
C VAL A 121 6.42 -0.27 11.38
N THR A 122 7.59 0.14 11.88
CA THR A 122 8.88 -0.19 11.23
C THR A 122 9.11 -1.70 11.13
N ASN A 123 8.67 -2.48 12.12
CA ASN A 123 8.81 -3.94 12.08
C ASN A 123 7.88 -4.60 11.05
N ASP A 124 6.67 -4.06 10.87
CA ASP A 124 5.74 -4.52 9.82
C ASP A 124 6.35 -4.27 8.43
N ILE A 125 6.90 -3.08 8.20
CA ILE A 125 7.58 -2.74 6.94
C ILE A 125 8.76 -3.67 6.68
N LYS A 126 9.59 -3.96 7.70
CA LYS A 126 10.71 -4.93 7.57
C LYS A 126 10.20 -6.30 7.10
N LEU A 127 9.09 -6.79 7.64
CA LEU A 127 8.51 -8.08 7.24
C LEU A 127 7.92 -8.03 5.83
N MET A 128 7.19 -6.97 5.47
CA MET A 128 6.65 -6.78 4.13
C MET A 128 7.76 -6.76 3.07
N VAL A 129 8.81 -5.96 3.31
CA VAL A 129 9.98 -5.87 2.43
C VAL A 129 10.71 -7.21 2.34
N LYS A 130 10.88 -7.92 3.46
CA LYS A 130 11.49 -9.26 3.46
C LYS A 130 10.67 -10.26 2.62
N ALA A 131 9.35 -10.23 2.73
CA ALA A 131 8.47 -11.09 1.94
C ALA A 131 8.58 -10.77 0.43
N ASN A 132 8.55 -9.49 0.04
CA ASN A 132 8.66 -9.11 -1.37
C ASN A 132 10.03 -9.44 -1.97
N ARG A 133 11.10 -9.39 -1.17
CA ARG A 133 12.43 -9.82 -1.63
C ARG A 133 12.46 -11.29 -2.05
N LEU A 134 11.63 -12.15 -1.44
CA LEU A 134 11.54 -13.56 -1.82
C LEU A 134 10.84 -13.77 -3.17
N THR A 135 10.00 -12.83 -3.61
CA THR A 135 9.30 -12.93 -4.89
C THR A 135 10.06 -12.29 -6.05
N GLY A 136 11.14 -11.55 -5.78
CA GLY A 136 11.96 -10.90 -6.81
C GLY A 136 11.24 -9.77 -7.57
N VAL A 137 10.14 -9.25 -7.03
CA VAL A 137 9.39 -8.15 -7.67
C VAL A 137 10.24 -6.88 -7.68
N HIS A 138 10.47 -6.33 -8.87
CA HIS A 138 11.24 -5.11 -9.08
C HIS A 138 10.36 -3.96 -9.60
N VAL A 139 9.59 -4.20 -10.66
CA VAL A 139 8.74 -3.18 -11.29
C VAL A 139 7.34 -3.23 -10.68
N THR A 140 6.71 -2.07 -10.51
CA THR A 140 5.34 -1.95 -10.02
C THR A 140 4.44 -1.26 -11.05
N PRO A 141 3.21 -1.76 -11.27
CA PRO A 141 2.65 -2.97 -10.67
C PRO A 141 3.24 -4.26 -11.26
N THR A 142 3.29 -5.33 -10.44
CA THR A 142 3.51 -6.71 -10.88
C THR A 142 2.41 -7.58 -10.26
N VAL A 143 1.80 -8.48 -11.03
CA VAL A 143 0.80 -9.42 -10.54
C VAL A 143 1.42 -10.80 -10.35
N LEU A 144 1.11 -11.43 -9.22
CA LEU A 144 1.41 -12.83 -8.97
C LEU A 144 0.09 -13.61 -8.90
N PHE A 145 0.01 -14.71 -9.63
CA PHE A 145 -1.08 -15.67 -9.52
C PHE A 145 -0.56 -16.98 -8.92
N ASN A 146 -1.16 -17.44 -7.82
CA ASN A 146 -0.71 -18.60 -7.05
C ASN A 146 0.79 -18.60 -6.72
N GLY A 147 1.35 -17.41 -6.48
CA GLY A 147 2.75 -17.21 -6.12
C GLY A 147 3.72 -17.11 -7.32
N VAL A 148 3.24 -17.22 -8.56
CA VAL A 148 4.06 -17.10 -9.78
C VAL A 148 3.77 -15.76 -10.46
N VAL A 149 4.81 -15.07 -10.93
CA VAL A 149 4.66 -13.81 -11.69
C VAL A 149 3.85 -14.07 -12.97
N GLU A 150 2.75 -13.34 -13.12
CA GLU A 150 1.90 -13.40 -14.31
C GLU A 150 2.28 -12.25 -15.25
N GLY A 151 3.19 -12.54 -16.18
CA GLY A 151 3.73 -11.55 -17.12
C GLY A 151 2.73 -11.05 -18.16
N GLY A 152 1.58 -11.72 -18.33
CA GLY A 152 0.53 -11.30 -19.24
C GLY A 152 -0.30 -10.13 -18.73
N ILE A 153 -0.29 -9.83 -17.43
CA ILE A 153 -1.10 -8.75 -16.84
C ILE A 153 -0.27 -7.47 -16.75
N ALA A 154 -0.77 -6.41 -17.40
CA ALA A 154 -0.15 -5.09 -17.43
C ALA A 154 -0.93 -4.05 -16.62
N SER A 155 -0.29 -2.92 -16.30
CA SER A 155 -0.93 -1.82 -15.57
C SER A 155 -2.13 -1.21 -16.30
N SER A 156 -2.17 -1.38 -17.62
CA SER A 156 -3.19 -0.93 -18.56
C SER A 156 -4.35 -1.90 -18.74
N PHE A 157 -4.34 -3.08 -18.10
CA PHE A 157 -5.46 -4.02 -18.18
C PHE A 157 -6.78 -3.32 -17.86
N SER A 158 -7.69 -3.37 -18.82
CA SER A 158 -9.06 -2.92 -18.69
C SER A 158 -9.88 -3.93 -17.88
N LYS A 159 -11.13 -3.58 -17.58
CA LYS A 159 -12.07 -4.51 -16.96
C LYS A 159 -12.22 -5.79 -17.79
N ASP A 160 -12.36 -5.66 -19.11
CA ASP A 160 -12.62 -6.78 -20.01
C ASP A 160 -11.39 -7.70 -20.13
N ASP A 161 -10.18 -7.15 -20.14
CA ASP A 161 -8.93 -7.93 -20.11
C ASP A 161 -8.85 -8.80 -18.83
N TRP A 162 -9.23 -8.23 -17.69
CA TRP A 162 -9.30 -8.97 -16.42
C TRP A 162 -10.36 -10.07 -16.44
N GLU A 163 -11.57 -9.81 -16.96
CA GLU A 163 -12.62 -10.83 -17.06
C GLU A 163 -12.18 -12.00 -17.96
N GLN A 164 -11.64 -11.71 -19.14
CA GLN A 164 -11.13 -12.74 -20.05
C GLN A 164 -10.00 -13.56 -19.41
N TRP A 165 -9.09 -12.90 -18.69
CA TRP A 165 -8.02 -13.59 -17.99
C TRP A 165 -8.57 -14.48 -16.85
N LEU A 166 -9.54 -13.99 -16.06
CA LEU A 166 -10.17 -14.77 -14.99
C LEU A 166 -10.92 -16.00 -15.54
N GLU A 167 -11.73 -15.83 -16.59
CA GLU A 167 -12.47 -16.93 -17.25
C GLU A 167 -11.54 -18.03 -17.75
N LYS A 168 -10.38 -17.65 -18.28
CA LYS A 168 -9.39 -18.59 -18.80
C LYS A 168 -8.61 -19.33 -17.70
N ASN A 169 -8.30 -18.66 -16.58
CA ASN A 169 -7.30 -19.15 -15.62
C ASN A 169 -7.88 -19.57 -14.26
N VAL A 170 -9.12 -19.20 -13.94
CA VAL A 170 -9.79 -19.55 -12.68
C VAL A 170 -10.88 -20.58 -12.95
N GLN A 171 -10.59 -21.84 -12.61
CA GLN A 171 -11.48 -22.98 -12.82
C GLN A 171 -12.49 -23.18 -11.70
#